data_AF-T0YM42-F1
#
_entry.id   AF-T0YM42-F1
#
_cell.length_a   1.000
_cell.length_b   1.000
_cell.length_c   1.000
_cell.angle_alpha   90.00
_cell.angle_beta   90.00
_cell.angle_gamma   90.00
#
_symmetry.space_group_name_H-M   'P 1'
#
loop_
_entity.id
_entity.type
_entity.pdbx_description
1 polymer ?
#
loop_
_entity_poly.entity_id
_entity_poly.type
_entity_poly.pdbx_seq_one_letter_code
_entity_poly.pdbx_strand_id
1 'polypeptide(L)'
;MAGAEGDLFITPKPSELIERILEIGAASDALILDSFAGSGTTAHAVLKANARDNGTRKFILVEGEDYADCLTAERVRRAIRGYAWVGTQRETLLEEKLTFTQFKKADAWLRKIEAIKAREGFAEDVPAQMALAA
;
A
#
# COMPACT_ATOMS: atom_id res chain seq x y z
N MET A 1 24.08 7.31 -25.69
CA MET A 1 22.88 7.91 -26.29
C MET A 1 21.73 7.61 -25.36
N ALA A 2 21.26 8.61 -24.61
CA ALA A 2 20.11 8.48 -23.72
C ALA A 2 18.85 8.59 -24.58
N GLY A 3 18.25 7.44 -24.90
CA GLY A 3 16.93 7.37 -25.53
C GLY A 3 15.88 7.60 -24.46
N ALA A 4 14.96 8.52 -24.70
CA ALA A 4 13.86 8.84 -23.83
C ALA A 4 13.07 7.56 -23.46
N GLU A 5 13.05 7.20 -22.19
CA GLU A 5 12.01 6.35 -21.61
C GLU A 5 10.70 7.13 -21.71
N GLY A 6 10.07 7.07 -22.88
CA GLY A 6 8.71 7.54 -23.06
C GLY A 6 7.82 6.74 -22.12
N ASP A 7 7.03 7.44 -21.32
CA ASP A 7 6.04 6.88 -20.42
C ASP A 7 5.17 5.89 -21.23
N LEU A 8 5.46 4.59 -21.13
CA LEU A 8 4.87 3.52 -21.97
C LEU A 8 3.35 3.41 -21.81
N PHE A 9 2.77 4.20 -20.91
CA PHE A 9 1.34 4.38 -20.73
C PHE A 9 0.98 5.87 -20.72
N ILE A 10 0.86 6.45 -21.91
CA ILE A 10 0.42 7.85 -22.07
C ILE A 10 -1.01 8.05 -21.53
N THR A 11 -1.85 6.99 -21.54
CA THR A 11 -3.24 7.04 -21.04
C THR A 11 -3.71 5.66 -20.54
N PRO A 12 -3.20 5.15 -19.40
CA PRO A 12 -3.74 3.91 -18.84
C PRO A 12 -5.23 4.10 -18.50
N LYS A 13 -6.04 3.06 -18.74
CA LYS A 13 -7.46 3.06 -18.34
C LYS A 13 -7.55 3.44 -16.84
N PRO A 14 -8.40 4.40 -16.43
CA PRO A 14 -8.58 4.71 -15.01
C PRO A 14 -9.11 3.50 -14.26
N SER A 15 -8.45 3.11 -13.16
CA SER A 15 -8.85 1.91 -12.39
C SER A 15 -10.25 2.06 -11.80
N GLU A 16 -10.61 3.26 -11.35
CA GLU A 16 -11.95 3.56 -10.80
C GLU A 16 -13.06 3.34 -11.83
N LEU A 17 -12.80 3.65 -13.10
CA LEU A 17 -13.76 3.42 -14.18
C LEU A 17 -14.02 1.92 -14.34
N ILE A 18 -12.96 1.10 -14.32
CA ILE A 18 -13.11 -0.35 -14.45
C ILE A 18 -13.79 -0.94 -13.21
N GLU A 19 -13.41 -0.52 -12.00
CA GLU A 19 -14.08 -0.91 -10.76
C GLU A 19 -15.58 -0.62 -10.82
N ARG A 20 -15.96 0.56 -11.32
CA ARG A 20 -17.37 0.94 -11.48
C ARG A 20 -18.11 0.05 -12.48
N ILE A 21 -17.47 -0.32 -13.59
CA ILE A 21 -18.04 -1.25 -14.57
C ILE A 21 -18.26 -2.62 -13.93
N LEU A 22 -17.29 -3.12 -13.15
CA LEU A 22 -17.41 -4.40 -12.45
C LEU A 22 -18.55 -4.40 -11.43
N GLU A 23 -18.73 -3.29 -10.70
CA GLU A 23 -19.83 -3.15 -9.73
C GLU A 23 -21.21 -3.22 -10.36
N ILE A 24 -21.37 -2.61 -11.53
CA ILE A 24 -22.67 -2.53 -12.20
C ILE A 24 -22.95 -3.82 -12.99
N GLY A 25 -21.92 -4.37 -13.66
CA GLY A 25 -22.08 -5.35 -14.72
C GLY A 25 -21.55 -6.75 -14.44
N ALA A 26 -20.88 -7.00 -13.32
CA ALA A 26 -20.27 -8.30 -13.04
C ALA A 26 -20.74 -8.88 -11.69
N ALA A 27 -21.28 -10.11 -11.76
CA ALA A 27 -21.51 -10.93 -10.57
C ALA A 27 -20.20 -11.23 -9.83
N SER A 28 -20.30 -11.62 -8.56
CA SER A 28 -19.14 -11.91 -7.70
C SER A 28 -18.33 -13.13 -8.12
N ASP A 29 -18.82 -13.95 -9.04
CA ASP A 29 -18.19 -15.15 -9.60
C ASP A 29 -17.97 -15.06 -11.13
N ALA A 30 -18.16 -13.88 -11.71
CA ALA A 30 -18.11 -13.68 -13.15
C ALA A 30 -16.71 -13.95 -13.76
N LEU A 31 -16.70 -14.39 -15.02
CA LEU A 31 -15.51 -14.45 -15.86
C LEU A 31 -15.45 -13.20 -16.75
N ILE A 32 -14.36 -12.45 -16.64
CA ILE A 32 -14.17 -11.15 -17.31
C ILE A 32 -13.12 -11.31 -18.41
N LEU A 33 -13.44 -10.84 -19.61
CA LEU A 33 -12.51 -10.82 -20.74
C LEU A 33 -12.13 -9.38 -21.07
N ASP A 34 -10.84 -9.08 -21.10
CA ASP A 34 -10.31 -7.85 -21.69
C ASP A 34 -9.41 -8.21 -22.87
N SER A 35 -9.93 -8.01 -24.09
CA SER A 35 -9.22 -8.32 -25.33
C SER A 35 -8.10 -7.31 -25.66
N PHE A 36 -8.01 -6.22 -24.89
CA PHE A 36 -7.02 -5.15 -25.08
C PHE A 36 -6.45 -4.76 -23.72
N ALA A 37 -5.73 -5.69 -23.09
CA ALA A 37 -5.30 -5.56 -21.70
C ALA A 37 -4.47 -4.30 -21.45
N GLY A 38 -3.61 -3.92 -22.40
CA GLY A 38 -2.65 -2.84 -22.30
C GLY A 38 -1.83 -3.00 -21.03
N SER A 39 -1.94 -2.02 -20.13
CA SER A 39 -1.24 -2.05 -18.84
C SER A 39 -1.76 -3.07 -17.80
N GLY A 40 -2.81 -3.84 -18.11
CA GLY A 40 -3.41 -4.80 -17.17
C GLY A 40 -4.27 -4.18 -16.08
N THR A 41 -4.81 -2.97 -16.29
CA THR A 41 -5.71 -2.29 -15.34
C THR A 41 -6.90 -3.17 -14.95
N THR A 42 -7.46 -3.93 -15.89
CA THR A 42 -8.63 -4.77 -15.64
C THR A 42 -8.35 -5.87 -14.62
N ALA A 43 -7.22 -6.58 -14.73
CA ALA A 43 -6.83 -7.56 -13.71
C ALA A 43 -6.65 -6.92 -12.34
N HIS A 44 -6.03 -5.74 -12.25
CA HIS A 44 -5.88 -5.01 -11.00
C HIS A 44 -7.26 -4.71 -10.37
N ALA A 45 -8.19 -4.16 -11.15
CA ALA A 45 -9.54 -3.85 -10.67
C ALA A 45 -10.30 -5.11 -10.19
N VAL A 46 -10.16 -6.23 -10.89
CA VAL A 46 -10.79 -7.51 -10.49
C VAL A 46 -10.22 -8.03 -9.17
N LEU A 47 -8.89 -8.02 -9.01
CA LEU A 47 -8.24 -8.45 -7.77
C LEU A 47 -8.67 -7.58 -6.59
N LYS A 48 -8.75 -6.26 -6.78
CA LYS A 48 -9.22 -5.32 -5.76
C LYS A 48 -10.70 -5.53 -5.42
N ALA A 49 -11.55 -5.76 -6.41
CA ALA A 49 -12.97 -6.05 -6.20
C ALA A 49 -13.13 -7.34 -5.37
N ASN A 50 -12.45 -8.42 -5.75
CA ASN A 50 -12.49 -9.69 -5.01
C ASN A 50 -11.97 -9.55 -3.58
N ALA A 51 -10.92 -8.76 -3.35
CA ALA A 51 -10.41 -8.48 -2.01
C ALA A 51 -11.42 -7.67 -1.16
N ARG A 52 -12.20 -6.78 -1.80
CA ARG A 52 -13.17 -5.92 -1.12
C ARG A 52 -14.46 -6.65 -0.75
N ASP A 53 -15.01 -7.46 -1.65
CA ASP A 53 -16.31 -8.12 -1.49
C ASP A 53 -16.23 -9.62 -1.28
N ASN A 54 -15.01 -10.15 -1.10
CA ASN A 54 -14.74 -11.57 -0.94
C ASN A 54 -15.24 -12.43 -2.12
N GLY A 55 -15.34 -11.83 -3.31
CA GLY A 55 -15.72 -12.46 -4.56
C GLY A 55 -14.66 -13.39 -5.14
N THR A 56 -15.08 -14.16 -6.15
CA THR A 56 -14.28 -15.17 -6.85
C THR A 56 -14.19 -14.91 -8.35
N ARG A 57 -14.32 -13.64 -8.77
CA ARG A 57 -14.27 -13.24 -10.18
C ARG A 57 -12.96 -13.67 -10.81
N LYS A 58 -13.04 -14.19 -12.03
CA LYS A 58 -11.89 -14.62 -12.82
C LYS A 58 -11.71 -13.67 -14.00
N PHE A 59 -10.50 -13.58 -14.53
CA PHE A 59 -10.23 -12.74 -15.70
C PHE A 59 -9.38 -13.47 -16.73
N ILE A 60 -9.57 -13.11 -17.99
CA ILE A 60 -8.72 -13.45 -19.14
C ILE A 60 -8.30 -12.12 -19.76
N LEU A 61 -6.99 -11.93 -19.89
CA LEU A 61 -6.40 -10.78 -20.55
C LEU A 61 -5.77 -11.24 -21.86
N VAL A 62 -6.01 -10.50 -22.93
CA VAL A 62 -5.31 -10.67 -24.21
C VAL A 62 -4.51 -9.40 -24.47
N GLU A 63 -3.21 -9.58 -24.75
CA GLU A 63 -2.30 -8.53 -25.17
C GLU A 63 -1.46 -9.05 -26.34
N GLY A 64 -1.40 -8.27 -27.42
CA GLY A 64 -0.78 -8.68 -28.69
C GLY A 64 0.57 -8.04 -28.96
N GLU A 65 0.94 -7.03 -28.18
CA GLU A 65 2.19 -6.30 -28.35
C GLU A 65 3.38 -7.05 -27.73
N ASP A 66 4.59 -6.70 -28.18
CA ASP A 66 5.84 -7.32 -27.74
C ASP A 66 6.13 -7.16 -26.24
N TYR A 67 5.56 -6.14 -25.61
CA TYR A 67 5.68 -5.86 -24.17
C TYR A 67 4.73 -6.69 -23.28
N ALA A 68 3.92 -7.58 -23.85
CA ALA A 68 2.93 -8.36 -23.11
C ALA A 68 3.52 -9.12 -21.90
N ASP A 69 4.65 -9.79 -22.08
CA ASP A 69 5.25 -10.60 -20.99
C ASP A 69 6.12 -9.78 -20.03
N CYS A 70 6.87 -8.80 -20.55
CA CYS A 70 7.79 -8.02 -19.72
C CYS A 70 7.09 -6.94 -18.89
N LEU A 71 5.95 -6.43 -19.36
CA LEU A 71 5.27 -5.28 -18.75
C LEU A 71 3.87 -5.63 -18.25
N THR A 72 2.99 -6.10 -19.13
CA THR A 72 1.60 -6.40 -18.77
C THR A 72 1.52 -7.56 -17.77
N ALA A 73 2.15 -8.69 -18.10
CA ALA A 73 2.19 -9.84 -17.20
C ALA A 73 2.94 -9.52 -15.90
N GLU A 74 4.04 -8.77 -15.96
CA GLU A 74 4.79 -8.37 -14.76
C GLU A 74 3.96 -7.48 -13.83
N ARG A 75 3.24 -6.49 -14.37
CA ARG A 75 2.33 -5.67 -13.57
C ARG A 75 1.22 -6.51 -12.93
N VAL A 76 0.66 -7.48 -13.63
CA VAL A 76 -0.35 -8.40 -13.08
C VAL A 76 0.25 -9.26 -11.97
N ARG A 77 1.47 -9.82 -12.15
CA ARG A 77 2.18 -10.58 -11.11
C ARG A 77 2.38 -9.75 -9.85
N ARG A 78 2.75 -8.48 -9.97
CA ARG A 78 2.89 -7.55 -8.84
C ARG A 78 1.56 -7.27 -8.15
N ALA A 79 0.50 -7.03 -8.93
CA ALA A 79 -0.84 -6.81 -8.38
C ALA A 79 -1.35 -8.04 -7.60
N ILE A 80 -1.08 -9.26 -8.07
CA ILE A 80 -1.45 -10.51 -7.38
C ILE A 80 -0.67 -10.67 -6.07
N ARG A 81 0.63 -10.39 -6.07
CA ARG A 81 1.48 -10.49 -4.86
C ARG A 81 1.10 -9.46 -3.80
N GLY A 82 0.40 -8.40 -4.20
CA GLY A 82 0.14 -7.25 -3.35
C GLY A 82 1.36 -6.34 -3.26
N TYR A 83 1.11 -5.08 -2.91
CA TYR A 83 2.17 -4.12 -2.65
C TYR A 83 2.62 -4.26 -1.20
N ALA A 84 3.93 -4.25 -0.96
CA ALA A 84 4.45 -4.11 0.40
C ALA A 84 3.83 -2.86 1.01
N TRP A 85 3.15 -3.02 2.14
CA TRP A 85 2.53 -1.90 2.81
C TRP A 85 3.63 -0.92 3.24
N VAL A 86 3.60 0.29 2.70
CA VAL A 86 4.51 1.38 3.08
C VAL A 86 3.67 2.41 3.83
N GLY A 87 3.51 2.21 5.14
CA GLY A 87 2.90 3.17 6.04
C GLY A 87 3.64 3.23 7.37
N THR A 88 3.34 4.24 8.18
CA THR A 88 3.78 4.27 9.57
C THR A 88 2.76 3.50 10.40
N GLN A 89 3.13 2.33 10.93
CA GLN A 89 2.20 1.52 11.73
C GLN A 89 2.11 2.21 13.08
N ARG A 90 1.05 3.00 13.28
CA ARG A 90 0.84 3.71 14.54
C ARG A 90 0.14 2.77 15.50
N GLU A 91 0.92 2.12 16.35
CA GLU A 91 0.39 1.38 17.51
C GLU A 91 0.37 2.31 18.72
N THR A 92 -0.79 2.45 19.36
CA THR A 92 -0.92 3.22 20.59
C THR A 92 -0.30 2.41 21.73
N LEU A 93 0.94 2.75 22.10
CA LEU A 93 1.67 2.04 23.16
C LEU A 93 1.14 2.35 24.56
N LEU A 94 0.56 3.53 24.77
CA LEU A 94 -0.01 3.96 26.05
C LEU A 94 -1.08 5.05 25.83
N GLU A 95 -2.26 4.85 26.39
CA GLU A 95 -3.30 5.87 26.49
C GLU A 95 -3.76 5.96 27.95
N GLU A 96 -3.51 7.11 28.60
CA GLU A 96 -3.99 7.36 29.96
C GLU A 96 -4.56 8.78 30.06
N LYS A 97 -5.64 8.92 30.84
CA LYS A 97 -6.30 10.21 31.06
C LYS A 97 -5.42 11.12 31.92
N LEU A 98 -4.97 12.23 31.34
CA LEU A 98 -4.18 13.24 32.04
C LEU A 98 -5.00 13.95 33.11
N THR A 99 -4.53 13.87 34.36
CA THR A 99 -5.10 14.62 35.50
C THR A 99 -4.04 15.53 36.11
N PHE A 100 -4.44 16.67 36.70
CA PHE A 100 -3.51 17.65 37.27
C PHE A 100 -2.52 17.06 38.30
N THR A 101 -2.90 15.99 38.99
CA THR A 101 -2.04 15.28 39.95
C THR A 101 -0.89 14.53 39.26
N GLN A 102 -1.04 14.13 38.00
CA GLN A 102 -0.02 13.42 37.23
C GLN A 102 1.09 14.38 36.76
N PHE A 103 0.79 15.65 36.50
CA PHE A 103 1.82 16.67 36.20
C PHE A 103 2.80 16.85 37.34
N LYS A 104 2.36 16.71 38.60
CA LYS A 104 3.25 16.73 39.78
C LYS A 104 4.18 15.52 39.87
N LYS A 105 3.92 14.46 39.10
CA LYS A 105 4.70 13.22 39.06
C LYS A 105 5.36 13.01 37.69
N ALA A 106 5.59 14.08 36.93
CA ALA A 106 6.11 14.02 35.57
C ALA A 106 7.36 13.13 35.44
N ASP A 107 8.30 13.20 36.38
CA ASP A 107 9.54 12.41 36.35
C ASP A 107 9.28 10.89 36.40
N ALA A 108 8.30 10.45 37.19
CA ALA A 108 7.94 9.04 37.28
C ALA A 108 7.24 8.54 36.02
N TRP A 109 6.50 9.42 35.35
CA TRP A 109 5.82 9.13 34.08
C TRP A 109 6.79 9.04 32.91
N LEU A 110 7.79 9.92 32.85
CA LEU A 110 8.85 9.86 31.84
C LEU A 110 9.61 8.54 31.91
N ARG A 111 9.96 8.07 33.12
CA ARG A 111 10.58 6.75 33.31
C ARG A 111 9.69 5.59 32.84
N LYS A 112 8.38 5.68 33.04
CA LYS A 112 7.42 4.67 32.57
C LYS A 112 7.36 4.64 31.04
N ILE A 113 7.37 5.81 30.40
CA ILE A 113 7.41 5.94 28.93
C ILE A 113 8.72 5.38 28.38
N GLU A 114 9.87 5.72 28.98
CA GLU A 114 11.18 5.20 28.59
C GLU A 114 11.26 3.66 28.74
N ALA A 115 10.72 3.11 29.83
CA ALA A 115 10.67 1.66 30.03
C ALA A 115 9.80 0.94 28.99
N ILE A 116 8.68 1.53 28.58
CA ILE A 116 7.81 1.00 27.52
C ILE A 116 8.54 1.09 26.18
N LYS A 117 9.14 2.25 25.84
CA LYS A 117 9.94 2.42 24.63
C LYS A 117 11.06 1.38 24.52
N ALA A 118 11.78 1.13 25.61
CA ALA A 118 12.87 0.15 25.66
C ALA A 118 12.39 -1.30 25.49
N ARG A 119 11.25 -1.66 26.09
CA ARG A 119 10.67 -3.01 25.98
C ARG A 119 10.17 -3.32 24.58
N GLU A 120 9.59 -2.32 23.91
CA GLU A 120 9.07 -2.44 22.54
C GLU A 120 10.15 -2.20 21.46
N GLY A 121 11.42 -2.03 21.86
CA GLY A 121 12.56 -1.94 20.93
C GLY A 121 12.72 -0.58 20.22
N PHE A 122 12.01 0.46 20.66
CA PHE A 122 12.13 1.82 20.13
C PHE A 122 13.14 2.63 20.97
N ALA A 123 14.42 2.30 20.87
CA ALA A 123 15.48 3.17 21.37
C ALA A 123 15.70 4.29 20.35
N GLU A 124 15.41 5.54 20.72
CA GLU A 124 15.87 6.69 19.93
C GLU A 124 17.38 6.82 20.13
N ASP A 125 18.16 6.70 19.06
CA ASP A 125 19.53 7.20 19.03
C ASP A 125 19.50 8.68 19.40
N VAL A 126 20.24 9.03 20.46
CA VAL A 126 20.35 10.40 20.97
C VAL A 126 20.74 11.33 19.82
N PRO A 127 20.00 12.43 19.56
CA PRO A 127 20.35 13.37 18.51
C PRO A 127 21.74 13.96 18.75
N ALA A 128 22.55 13.98 17.69
CA ALA A 128 23.91 14.52 17.63
C ALA A 128 23.97 16.06 17.84
N GLN A 129 23.65 16.55 19.04
CA GLN A 129 23.77 17.97 19.43
C GLN A 129 24.48 18.19 20.76
N MET A 130 25.56 17.44 21.02
CA MET A 130 26.60 17.79 22.01
C MET A 130 28.02 17.65 21.44
N ALA A 131 28.23 18.10 20.21
CA ALA A 131 29.56 18.23 19.60
C ALA A 131 29.81 19.70 19.19
N LEU A 132 29.71 20.63 20.13
CA LEU A 132 30.21 22.01 19.99
C LEU A 132 30.20 22.75 21.34
N ALA A 133 30.92 22.20 22.33
CA ALA A 133 31.39 22.95 23.49
C ALA A 133 32.54 22.18 24.16
N ALA A 134 33.73 22.24 23.55
CA ALA A 134 35.03 22.01 24.18
C ALA A 134 36.07 22.82 23.41
#